data_AF-A0AB73Q866-F1
#
_entry.id   AF-A0AB73Q866-F1
#
_cell.length_a   1.000
_cell.length_b   1.000
_cell.length_c   1.000
_cell.angle_alpha   90.00
_cell.angle_beta   90.00
_cell.angle_gamma   90.00
#
_symmetry.space_group_name_H-M   'P 1'
#
loop_
_entity.id
_entity.type
_entity.pdbx_description
1 polymer ?
#
loop_
_entity_poly.entity_id
_entity_poly.type
_entity_poly.pdbx_seq_one_letter_code
_entity_poly.pdbx_strand_id
1 'polypeptide(L)' 'MTDFDFKLFWHALSDEQKEDIASKAKTTVTYIKTHLICGRKVPSRERMRLLHSACAEYQNDLTLDQLISFFYNAQ' A
#
# COMPACT_ATOMS: atom_id res chain seq x y z
N MET A 1 2.25 -18.76 6.91
CA MET A 1 2.83 -17.41 6.77
C MET A 1 1.67 -16.45 6.66
N THR A 2 1.55 -15.50 7.57
CA THR A 2 0.51 -14.48 7.51
C THR A 2 0.83 -13.52 6.38
N ASP A 3 0.19 -13.74 5.23
CA ASP A 3 0.20 -12.80 4.12
C ASP A 3 -0.32 -11.44 4.61
N PHE A 4 0.41 -10.38 4.26
CA PHE A 4 -0.03 -9.02 4.55
C PHE A 4 -1.16 -8.66 3.60
N ASP A 5 -2.32 -8.30 4.15
CA ASP A 5 -3.45 -7.82 3.37
C ASP A 5 -3.46 -6.29 3.33
N PHE A 6 -2.95 -5.73 2.23
CA PHE A 6 -2.93 -4.28 2.01
C PHE A 6 -4.32 -3.66 2.02
N LYS A 7 -5.34 -4.41 1.61
CA LYS A 7 -6.73 -3.93 1.60
C LYS A 7 -7.27 -3.80 3.02
N LEU A 8 -7.05 -4.79 3.89
CA LEU A 8 -7.43 -4.71 5.29
C LEU A 8 -6.70 -3.56 6.01
N PHE A 9 -5.39 -3.45 5.80
CA PHE A 9 -4.60 -2.34 6.31
C PHE A 9 -5.18 -0.99 5.87
N TRP A 10 -5.42 -0.81 4.57
CA TRP A 10 -5.96 0.44 4.03
C TRP A 10 -7.35 0.79 4.57
N HIS A 11 -8.21 -0.21 4.81
CA HIS A 11 -9.53 0.00 5.40
C HIS A 11 -9.48 0.35 6.89
N ALA A 12 -8.46 -0.09 7.62
CA ALA A 12 -8.27 0.24 9.02
C ALA A 12 -7.76 1.68 9.25
N LEU A 13 -7.18 2.32 8.22
CA LEU A 13 -6.69 3.68 8.30
C LEU A 13 -7.82 4.72 8.26
N SER A 14 -7.62 5.81 9.00
CA SER A 14 -8.41 7.04 8.91
C SER A 14 -8.14 7.77 7.59
N ASP A 15 -9.05 8.65 7.18
CA ASP A 15 -8.90 9.40 5.92
C ASP A 15 -7.67 10.31 5.91
N GLU A 16 -7.32 10.93 7.04
CA GLU A 16 -6.08 11.69 7.21
C GLU A 16 -4.83 10.82 6.99
N GLN A 17 -4.80 9.60 7.55
CA GLN A 17 -3.68 8.67 7.37
C GLN A 17 -3.58 8.20 5.92
N LYS A 18 -4.72 7.99 5.24
CA LYS A 18 -4.73 7.64 3.81
C LYS A 18 -4.18 8.77 2.97
N GLU A 19 -4.55 10.01 3.26
CA GLU A 19 -4.01 11.19 2.57
C GLU A 19 -2.51 11.36 2.81
N ASP A 20 -2.04 11.19 4.05
CA ASP A 20 -0.62 11.27 4.38
C ASP A 20 0.19 10.19 3.65
N ILE A 21 -0.27 8.93 3.68
CA ILE A 21 0.36 7.83 2.94
C ILE A 21 0.38 8.12 1.44
N ALA A 22 -0.74 8.58 0.88
CA ALA A 22 -0.82 8.91 -0.54
C ALA A 22 0.18 10.03 -0.90
N SER A 23 0.26 11.07 -0.09
CA SER A 23 1.18 12.21 -0.27
C SER A 23 2.64 11.75 -0.22
N LYS A 24 3.03 10.98 0.80
CA LYS A 24 4.38 10.42 0.94
C LYS A 24 4.72 9.44 -0.19
N ALA A 25 3.75 8.66 -0.64
CA ALA A 25 3.88 7.75 -1.77
C ALA A 25 3.84 8.46 -3.14
N LYS A 26 3.82 9.81 -3.18
CA LYS A 26 3.70 10.63 -4.39
C LYS A 26 2.55 10.17 -5.29
N THR A 27 1.41 9.88 -4.68
CA THR A 27 0.20 9.40 -5.34
C THR A 27 -1.05 10.03 -4.70
N THR A 28 -2.24 9.51 -5.01
CA THR A 28 -3.50 10.00 -4.44
C THR A 28 -4.30 8.88 -3.80
N VAL A 29 -5.14 9.21 -2.82
CA VAL A 29 -6.07 8.27 -2.16
C VAL A 29 -6.94 7.57 -3.21
N THR A 30 -7.44 8.33 -4.19
CA THR A 30 -8.23 7.80 -5.31
C THR A 30 -7.44 6.81 -6.15
N TYR A 31 -6.15 7.09 -6.42
CA TYR A 31 -5.28 6.17 -7.14
C TYR A 31 -5.12 4.85 -6.39
N ILE A 32 -4.82 4.91 -5.09
CA ILE A 32 -4.64 3.73 -4.23
C ILE A 32 -5.94 2.92 -4.20
N LYS A 33 -7.07 3.56 -3.89
CA LYS A 33 -8.38 2.90 -3.79
C LYS A 33 -8.83 2.26 -5.10
N THR A 34 -8.57 2.91 -6.24
CA THR A 34 -9.06 2.45 -7.55
C THR A 34 -8.14 1.43 -8.19
N HIS A 35 -6.82 1.57 -8.00
CA HIS A 35 -5.84 0.75 -8.72
C HIS A 35 -5.14 -0.28 -7.83
N LEU A 36 -4.74 0.11 -6.62
CA LEU A 36 -3.97 -0.76 -5.74
C LEU A 36 -4.89 -1.70 -4.95
N ILE A 37 -5.97 -1.18 -4.37
CA ILE A 37 -6.93 -1.96 -3.60
C ILE A 37 -7.74 -2.91 -4.49
N CYS A 38 -8.09 -2.48 -5.71
CA CYS A 38 -8.79 -3.34 -6.66
C CYS A 38 -7.87 -4.30 -7.43
N GLY A 39 -6.56 -4.36 -7.12
CA GLY A 39 -5.60 -5.23 -7.81
C GLY A 39 -5.41 -4.92 -9.30
N ARG A 40 -5.90 -3.77 -9.79
CA ARG A 40 -5.90 -3.44 -11.23
C ARG A 40 -4.52 -3.05 -11.76
N LYS A 41 -3.62 -2.56 -10.89
CA LYS A 41 -2.25 -2.19 -11.28
C LYS A 41 -1.26 -2.55 -10.19
N VAL A 42 -0.13 -3.09 -10.64
CA VAL A 42 1.08 -3.24 -9.82
C VAL A 42 1.84 -1.90 -9.79
N PRO A 43 2.23 -1.40 -8.61
CA PRO A 43 3.10 -0.24 -8.51
C PRO A 43 4.48 -0.44 -9.16
N SER A 44 5.05 0.65 -9.68
CA SER A 44 6.47 0.65 -10.07
C SER A 44 7.36 0.44 -8.84
N ARG A 45 8.59 -0.05 -9.01
CA ARG A 45 9.53 -0.29 -7.91
C ARG A 45 9.74 0.93 -7.01
N GLU A 46 9.87 2.11 -7.61
CA GLU A 46 10.02 3.35 -6.85
C GLU A 46 8.79 3.63 -5.99
N ARG A 47 7.59 3.54 -6.58
CA ARG A 47 6.34 3.75 -5.85
C ARG A 47 6.10 2.69 -4.77
N MET A 48 6.49 1.43 -5.01
CA MET A 48 6.47 0.37 -3.99
C MET A 48 7.33 0.73 -2.79
N ARG A 49 8.56 1.23 -3.01
CA ARG A 49 9.42 1.68 -1.91
C ARG A 49 8.81 2.84 -1.14
N LEU A 50 8.27 3.84 -1.85
CA LEU A 50 7.63 4.98 -1.20
C LEU A 50 6.37 4.56 -0.41
N LEU A 51 5.54 3.67 -0.97
CA LEU A 51 4.41 3.09 -0.26
C LEU A 51 4.87 2.29 0.96
N HIS A 52 5.89 1.46 0.83
CA HIS A 52 6.44 0.69 1.94
C HIS A 52 6.90 1.60 3.07
N SER A 53 7.70 2.63 2.76
CA SER A 53 8.15 3.61 3.76
C SER A 53 6.97 4.34 4.42
N ALA A 54 5.99 4.80 3.63
CA ALA A 54 4.83 5.49 4.16
C ALA A 54 3.95 4.59 5.03
N CYS A 55 3.72 3.34 4.61
CA CYS A 55 2.94 2.38 5.38
C CYS A 55 3.69 1.88 6.62
N ALA A 56 5.03 1.77 6.57
CA ALA A 56 5.85 1.36 7.70
C ALA A 56 5.75 2.33 8.89
N GLU A 57 5.48 3.61 8.65
CA GLU A 57 5.22 4.58 9.73
C GLU A 57 3.97 4.24 10.56
N TYR A 58 3.00 3.54 9.97
CA TYR A 58 1.75 3.15 10.63
C TYR A 58 1.72 1.66 10.99
N GLN A 59 2.53 0.85 10.33
CA GLN A 59 2.64 -0.59 10.58
C GLN A 59 4.10 -1.05 10.46
N ASN A 60 4.79 -1.07 11.60
CA ASN A 60 6.22 -1.43 11.68
C ASN A 60 6.54 -2.86 11.19
N ASP A 61 5.60 -3.80 11.26
CA ASP A 61 5.78 -5.18 10.80
C ASP A 61 5.64 -5.34 9.27
N LEU A 62 5.33 -4.26 8.54
CA LEU A 62 5.22 -4.32 7.09
C LEU A 62 6.61 -4.41 6.44
N THR A 63 6.85 -5.50 5.73
CA THR A 63 8.06 -5.65 4.89
C THR A 63 7.77 -5.30 3.42
N LEU A 64 8.81 -4.87 2.70
CA LEU A 64 8.69 -4.60 1.27
C LEU A 64 8.32 -5.87 0.49
N ASP A 65 8.83 -7.03 0.91
CA ASP A 65 8.56 -8.32 0.26
C ASP A 65 7.09 -8.73 0.38
N GLN A 66 6.47 -8.52 1.54
CA GLN A 66 5.02 -8.69 1.73
C GLN A 66 4.21 -7.78 0.82
N LEU A 67 4.62 -6.51 0.69
CA LEU A 67 3.95 -5.56 -0.20
C LEU A 67 4.06 -5.99 -1.67
N ILE A 68 5.26 -6.43 -2.09
CA ILE A 68 5.51 -6.97 -3.44
C ILE A 68 4.66 -8.22 -3.67
N SER A 69 4.70 -9.18 -2.74
CA SER A 69 3.95 -10.43 -2.82
C SER A 69 2.45 -10.16 -2.98
N PHE A 70 1.88 -9.23 -2.21
CA PHE A 70 0.47 -8.83 -2.37
C PHE A 70 0.16 -8.34 -3.79
N PHE A 71 0.97 -7.42 -4.33
CA PHE A 71 0.69 -6.83 -5.65
C PHE A 71 0.99 -7.78 -6.82
N TYR A 72 1.95 -8.71 -6.69
CA TYR A 72 2.29 -9.66 -7.75
C TYR A 72 1.46 -10.95 -7.69
N ASN A 73 0.97 -11.36 -6.51
CA ASN A 73 0.12 -12.55 -6.35
C ASN A 73 -1.39 -12.25 -6.49
N ALA A 74 -1.81 -10.98 -6.47
CA ALA A 74 -3.22 -10.60 -6.68
C ALA A 74 -3.72 -10.74 -8.14
N GLN A 75 -3.11 -11.61 -8.95
CA GLN A 75 -3.54 -11.92 -10.32
C GLN A 75 -4.73 -12.89 -10.36
#